data_AF-A0A6A4LUJ9-F1
#
_entry.id   AF-A0A6A4LUJ9-F1
#
_cell.length_a   1.000
_cell.length_b   1.000
_cell.length_c   1.000
_cell.angle_alpha   90.00
_cell.angle_beta   90.00
_cell.angle_gamma   90.00
#
_symmetry.space_group_name_H-M   'P 1'
#
loop_
_entity.id
_entity.type
_entity.pdbx_description
1 polymer ?
#
loop_
_entity_poly.entity_id
_entity_poly.type
_entity_poly.pdbx_seq_one_letter_code
_entity_poly.pdbx_strand_id
1 'polypeptide(L)'
;MHAVQYDHYGGGAAGLKHVEVPVRAPKKDDVLIKVEAASLNPFDWKMQKGVMHPILPFKFPYIPAQLSHLDFRAGYDLSGNLMNLMTLSHIDELEELEHTFGTDCFLLMVGTVGDIAGEVVEVGFQVKKFKPGDKVVAFLSPFSGGGLAEFAVAKENLTVPRPPEVSAAEAAGLPIAGLTAHQALTQSAGVKLDGSGPRKNL
;
A
#
# COMPACT_ATOMS: atom_id res chain seq x y z
N MET A 1 -7.53 -3.06 -18.05
CA MET A 1 -6.46 -2.21 -17.50
C MET A 1 -5.17 -2.99 -17.50
N HIS A 2 -4.07 -2.28 -17.73
CA HIS A 2 -2.73 -2.80 -17.51
C HIS A 2 -2.48 -2.91 -16.01
N ALA A 3 -1.87 -4.03 -15.65
CA ALA A 3 -1.38 -4.31 -14.31
C ALA A 3 -0.09 -5.11 -14.43
N VAL A 4 0.64 -5.20 -13.33
CA VAL A 4 1.73 -6.16 -13.19
C VAL A 4 1.22 -7.26 -12.25
N GLN A 5 1.71 -8.50 -12.38
CA GLN A 5 1.43 -9.63 -11.47
C GLN A 5 2.64 -10.55 -11.25
N TYR A 6 2.58 -11.45 -10.27
CA TYR A 6 3.50 -12.59 -10.12
C TYR A 6 2.73 -13.87 -9.82
N ASP A 7 3.28 -15.01 -10.23
CA ASP A 7 2.62 -16.32 -10.16
C ASP A 7 3.32 -17.34 -9.26
N HIS A 8 4.43 -16.97 -8.63
CA HIS A 8 5.14 -17.77 -7.63
C HIS A 8 5.99 -16.88 -6.72
N TYR A 9 6.31 -17.39 -5.53
CA TYR A 9 7.22 -16.71 -4.61
C TYR A 9 8.68 -16.76 -5.10
N GLY A 10 9.48 -15.76 -4.71
CA GLY A 10 10.92 -15.77 -4.89
C GLY A 10 11.40 -15.48 -6.31
N GLY A 11 10.50 -15.10 -7.24
CA GLY A 11 10.87 -14.75 -8.61
C GLY A 11 11.60 -13.41 -8.75
N GLY A 12 11.69 -12.62 -7.67
CA GLY A 12 12.23 -11.25 -7.71
C GLY A 12 11.56 -10.39 -8.79
N ALA A 13 12.30 -9.42 -9.33
CA ALA A 13 11.82 -8.59 -10.43
C ALA A 13 11.56 -9.39 -11.72
N ALA A 14 12.34 -10.45 -11.99
CA ALA A 14 12.19 -11.28 -13.18
C ALA A 14 10.88 -12.09 -13.21
N GLY A 15 10.31 -12.38 -12.02
CA GLY A 15 9.03 -13.06 -11.88
C GLY A 15 7.81 -12.16 -12.10
N LEU A 16 8.01 -10.85 -12.31
CA LEU A 16 6.94 -9.89 -12.55
C LEU A 16 6.53 -9.92 -14.02
N LYS A 17 5.22 -9.94 -14.26
CA LYS A 17 4.62 -10.06 -15.58
C LYS A 17 3.63 -8.92 -15.80
N HIS A 18 3.77 -8.19 -16.89
CA HIS A 18 2.74 -7.27 -17.35
C HIS A 18 1.55 -8.08 -17.87
N VAL A 19 0.34 -7.69 -17.45
CA VAL A 19 -0.90 -8.36 -17.82
C VAL A 19 -2.01 -7.35 -18.07
N GLU A 20 -3.00 -7.79 -18.83
CA GLU A 20 -4.27 -7.11 -18.95
C GLU A 20 -5.33 -7.82 -18.11
N VAL A 21 -6.00 -7.05 -17.27
CA VAL A 21 -7.05 -7.54 -16.38
C VAL A 21 -8.27 -6.62 -16.47
N PRO A 22 -9.49 -7.12 -16.20
CA PRO A 22 -10.66 -6.26 -16.13
C PRO A 22 -10.55 -5.25 -14.98
N VAL A 23 -11.08 -4.05 -15.18
CA VAL A 23 -11.27 -3.08 -14.09
C VAL A 23 -12.35 -3.61 -13.16
N ARG A 24 -12.10 -3.58 -11.84
CA ARG A 24 -13.09 -4.03 -10.86
C ARG A 24 -14.00 -2.89 -10.45
N ALA A 25 -15.29 -3.14 -10.42
CA ALA A 25 -16.26 -2.20 -9.87
C ALA A 25 -16.07 -2.05 -8.35
N PRO A 26 -16.19 -0.84 -7.78
CA PRO A 26 -16.13 -0.64 -6.35
C PRO A 26 -17.31 -1.33 -5.64
N LYS A 27 -17.08 -1.89 -4.44
CA LYS A 27 -18.19 -2.32 -3.57
C LYS A 27 -18.88 -1.11 -2.96
N LYS A 28 -19.93 -1.36 -2.19
CA LYS A 28 -20.79 -0.35 -1.57
C LYS A 28 -20.05 0.79 -0.83
N ASP A 29 -18.94 0.47 -0.18
CA ASP A 29 -18.13 1.36 0.67
C ASP A 29 -16.71 1.61 0.10
N ASP A 30 -16.50 1.25 -1.17
CA ASP A 30 -15.22 1.42 -1.83
C ASP A 30 -15.23 2.62 -2.79
N VAL A 31 -14.05 3.14 -3.07
CA VAL A 31 -13.77 4.11 -4.13
C VAL A 31 -12.87 3.45 -5.18
N LEU A 32 -13.22 3.61 -6.46
CA LEU A 32 -12.37 3.23 -7.57
C LEU A 32 -11.50 4.42 -7.96
N ILE A 33 -10.19 4.23 -7.92
CA ILE A 33 -9.20 5.27 -8.15
C ILE A 33 -8.43 4.92 -9.42
N LYS A 34 -8.34 5.88 -10.35
CA LYS A 34 -7.36 5.86 -11.43
C LYS A 34 -6.01 6.28 -10.83
N VAL A 35 -5.06 5.36 -10.82
CA VAL A 35 -3.76 5.54 -10.17
C VAL A 35 -2.91 6.52 -10.98
N GLU A 36 -2.41 7.57 -10.31
CA GLU A 36 -1.45 8.53 -10.87
C GLU A 36 -0.02 8.25 -10.38
N ALA A 37 0.11 7.74 -9.15
CA ALA A 37 1.36 7.32 -8.56
C ALA A 37 1.14 6.19 -7.54
N ALA A 38 2.16 5.35 -7.35
CA ALA A 38 2.20 4.33 -6.32
C ALA A 38 3.61 4.28 -5.71
N SER A 39 3.69 3.97 -4.41
CA SER A 39 4.97 3.87 -3.68
C SER A 39 5.24 2.43 -3.25
N LEU A 40 6.49 2.01 -3.41
CA LEU A 40 6.97 0.70 -3.00
C LEU A 40 7.51 0.74 -1.58
N ASN A 41 7.25 -0.33 -0.82
CA ASN A 41 7.72 -0.50 0.54
C ASN A 41 8.52 -1.80 0.67
N PRO A 42 9.43 -1.93 1.67
CA PRO A 42 10.19 -3.17 1.87
C PRO A 42 9.30 -4.41 2.11
N PHE A 43 8.12 -4.19 2.68
CA PHE A 43 7.12 -5.24 2.86
C PHE A 43 6.71 -5.89 1.52
N ASP A 44 6.77 -5.16 0.41
CA ASP A 44 6.28 -5.64 -0.88
C ASP A 44 7.11 -6.78 -1.48
N TRP A 45 8.44 -6.62 -1.55
CA TRP A 45 9.29 -7.72 -2.00
C TRP A 45 9.41 -8.81 -0.93
N LYS A 46 9.30 -8.50 0.37
CA LYS A 46 9.31 -9.53 1.42
C LYS A 46 8.10 -10.47 1.28
N MET A 47 6.95 -9.93 0.90
CA MET A 47 5.75 -10.69 0.56
C MET A 47 5.95 -11.52 -0.71
N GLN A 48 6.55 -10.95 -1.77
CA GLN A 48 6.87 -11.67 -3.00
C GLN A 48 7.92 -12.78 -2.79
N LYS A 49 8.89 -12.57 -1.90
CA LYS A 49 9.91 -13.57 -1.53
C LYS A 49 9.33 -14.74 -0.71
N GLY A 50 8.11 -14.58 -0.18
CA GLY A 50 7.43 -15.61 0.60
C GLY A 50 7.78 -15.61 2.09
N VAL A 51 8.39 -14.54 2.61
CA VAL A 51 8.75 -14.41 4.04
C VAL A 51 7.53 -14.59 4.95
N MET A 52 6.37 -14.14 4.50
CA MET A 52 5.11 -14.24 5.23
C MET A 52 4.29 -15.51 4.91
N HIS A 53 4.75 -16.39 4.02
CA HIS A 53 4.00 -17.57 3.57
C HIS A 53 3.48 -18.48 4.72
N PRO A 54 4.26 -18.74 5.81
CA PRO A 54 3.77 -19.56 6.92
C PRO A 54 2.57 -18.95 7.67
N ILE A 55 2.39 -17.63 7.58
CA ILE A 55 1.36 -16.87 8.28
C ILE A 55 0.22 -16.48 7.33
N LEU A 56 0.55 -16.18 6.07
CA LEU A 56 -0.35 -15.71 5.01
C LEU A 56 -0.10 -16.48 3.69
N PRO A 57 -0.69 -17.67 3.51
CA PRO A 57 -0.55 -18.42 2.27
C PRO A 57 -1.42 -17.81 1.16
N PHE A 58 -0.79 -17.22 0.13
CA PHE A 58 -1.51 -16.71 -1.04
C PHE A 58 -1.76 -17.83 -2.06
N LYS A 59 -2.89 -17.73 -2.77
CA LYS A 59 -3.19 -18.58 -3.93
C LYS A 59 -2.74 -17.88 -5.21
N PHE A 60 -2.07 -18.63 -6.08
CA PHE A 60 -1.55 -18.14 -7.36
C PHE A 60 -2.49 -18.47 -8.54
N PRO A 61 -2.46 -17.69 -9.64
CA PRO A 61 -1.70 -16.46 -9.84
C PRO A 61 -2.22 -15.35 -8.92
N TYR A 62 -1.31 -14.62 -8.27
CA TYR A 62 -1.71 -13.61 -7.30
C TYR A 62 -1.87 -12.28 -8.03
N ILE A 63 -3.13 -11.94 -8.27
CA ILE A 63 -3.53 -10.62 -8.75
C ILE A 63 -4.14 -9.88 -7.56
N PRO A 64 -3.47 -8.85 -7.05
CA PRO A 64 -4.04 -8.02 -6.00
C PRO A 64 -5.42 -7.47 -6.44
N ALA A 65 -6.34 -7.59 -5.50
CA ALA A 65 -7.75 -7.24 -5.46
C ALA A 65 -8.71 -8.27 -6.09
N GLN A 66 -8.21 -9.45 -6.49
CA GLN A 66 -9.03 -10.58 -6.99
C GLN A 66 -9.67 -11.38 -5.87
N LEU A 67 -9.19 -11.19 -4.63
CA LEU A 67 -9.66 -11.90 -3.45
C LEU A 67 -10.99 -11.31 -2.95
N SER A 68 -12.09 -11.77 -3.54
CA SER A 68 -13.46 -11.54 -3.04
C SER A 68 -13.92 -12.55 -1.99
N HIS A 69 -13.12 -13.57 -1.65
CA HIS A 69 -13.61 -14.75 -0.93
C HIS A 69 -12.90 -15.11 0.39
N LEU A 70 -11.95 -14.30 0.87
CA LEU A 70 -11.47 -14.46 2.26
C LEU A 70 -12.35 -13.61 3.18
N ASP A 71 -13.46 -14.22 3.59
CA ASP A 71 -14.31 -13.74 4.67
C ASP A 71 -13.53 -13.90 5.99
N PHE A 72 -12.73 -12.88 6.35
CA PHE A 72 -12.11 -12.83 7.67
C PHE A 72 -13.18 -12.45 8.69
N ARG A 73 -13.93 -13.46 9.14
CA ARG A 73 -14.80 -13.41 10.32
C ARG A 73 -14.02 -13.44 11.64
N ALA A 74 -12.72 -13.17 11.61
CA ALA A 74 -11.94 -13.04 12.82
C ALA A 74 -11.72 -11.55 13.10
N GLY A 75 -12.38 -11.05 14.15
CA GLY A 75 -12.28 -9.69 14.67
C GLY A 75 -10.90 -9.37 15.25
N TYR A 76 -9.87 -9.47 14.41
CA TYR A 76 -8.54 -8.95 14.71
C TYR A 76 -8.51 -7.50 14.21
N ASP A 77 -8.36 -6.58 15.16
CA ASP A 77 -7.95 -5.21 14.86
C ASP A 77 -6.52 -5.23 14.30
N LEU A 78 -6.43 -5.42 12.99
CA LEU A 78 -5.18 -5.46 12.23
C LEU A 78 -4.60 -4.07 11.99
N SER A 79 -5.33 -3.00 12.32
CA SER A 79 -4.85 -1.63 12.10
C SER A 79 -3.67 -1.30 13.02
N GLY A 80 -3.68 -1.78 14.27
CA GLY A 80 -2.60 -1.55 15.24
C GLY A 80 -1.46 -2.58 15.19
N ASN A 81 -1.78 -3.86 14.99
CA ASN A 81 -0.78 -4.94 15.10
C ASN A 81 0.00 -5.22 13.81
N LEU A 82 -0.55 -4.90 12.63
CA LEU A 82 0.15 -5.13 11.37
C LEU A 82 1.29 -4.11 11.17
N MET A 83 1.11 -2.86 11.61
CA MET A 83 2.18 -1.85 11.61
C MET A 83 3.35 -2.26 12.51
N ASN A 84 3.07 -2.82 13.69
CA ASN A 84 4.12 -3.34 14.59
C ASN A 84 4.90 -4.52 13.98
N LEU A 85 4.27 -5.32 13.12
CA LEU A 85 4.95 -6.41 12.41
C LEU A 85 5.87 -5.87 11.30
N MET A 86 5.53 -4.73 10.69
CA MET A 86 6.35 -4.07 9.68
C MET A 86 7.59 -3.35 10.27
N THR A 87 7.55 -2.98 11.55
CA THR A 87 8.69 -2.35 12.26
C THR A 87 9.79 -3.32 12.71
N LEU A 88 9.69 -4.63 12.42
CA LEU A 88 10.65 -5.66 12.87
C LEU A 88 11.69 -6.10 11.82
N SER A 89 11.90 -5.34 10.75
CA SER A 89 13.04 -5.57 9.86
C SER A 89 14.29 -4.83 10.38
N HIS A 90 15.38 -5.57 10.57
CA HIS A 90 16.68 -5.00 10.91
C HIS A 90 17.11 -3.98 9.83
N ILE A 91 17.58 -2.81 10.28
CA ILE A 91 18.00 -1.67 9.45
C ILE A 91 19.19 -2.00 8.54
N ASP A 92 19.95 -3.05 8.86
CA ASP A 92 21.17 -3.45 8.15
C ASP A 92 20.93 -3.95 6.70
N GLU A 93 19.69 -4.32 6.33
CA GLU A 93 19.37 -4.76 4.95
C GLU A 93 19.18 -3.60 3.95
N LEU A 94 19.10 -2.35 4.41
CA LEU A 94 18.82 -1.18 3.54
C LEU A 94 20.07 -0.65 2.80
N GLU A 95 21.27 -0.73 3.39
CA GLU A 95 22.52 -0.29 2.75
C GLU A 95 22.97 -1.22 1.60
N GLU A 96 22.67 -2.52 1.68
CA GLU A 96 22.98 -3.49 0.63
C GLU A 96 22.12 -3.29 -0.64
N LEU A 97 20.99 -2.58 -0.51
CA LEU A 97 20.02 -2.32 -1.58
C LEU A 97 20.39 -1.11 -2.46
N GLU A 98 20.96 -0.03 -1.91
CA GLU A 98 21.45 1.13 -2.70
C GLU A 98 22.58 0.71 -3.67
N HIS A 99 23.40 -0.27 -3.26
CA HIS A 99 24.51 -0.74 -4.09
C HIS A 99 24.06 -1.69 -5.21
N THR A 100 22.87 -2.29 -5.10
CA THR A 100 22.29 -3.24 -6.07
C THR A 100 21.36 -2.54 -7.06
N PHE A 101 20.70 -1.47 -6.64
CA PHE A 101 19.76 -0.69 -7.45
C PHE A 101 20.30 0.74 -7.57
N GLY A 102 21.09 0.99 -8.63
CA GLY A 102 21.51 2.34 -8.99
C GLY A 102 20.31 3.29 -9.07
N THR A 103 20.58 4.60 -8.97
CA THR A 103 19.63 5.72 -8.79
C THR A 103 18.49 5.87 -9.81
N ASP A 104 18.33 4.93 -10.74
CA ASP A 104 17.30 4.92 -11.80
C ASP A 104 16.22 3.83 -11.63
N CYS A 105 16.18 3.10 -10.51
CA CYS A 105 15.22 2.01 -10.30
C CYS A 105 13.93 2.45 -9.58
N PHE A 106 13.17 3.37 -10.18
CA PHE A 106 11.75 3.59 -9.86
C PHE A 106 10.87 2.75 -10.79
N LEU A 107 10.74 1.44 -10.58
CA LEU A 107 9.61 0.63 -11.04
C LEU A 107 9.86 -0.84 -10.67
N LEU A 108 8.78 -1.62 -10.49
CA LEU A 108 8.69 -3.11 -10.50
C LEU A 108 8.61 -3.85 -9.14
N MET A 109 7.39 -3.95 -8.55
CA MET A 109 6.98 -4.99 -7.58
C MET A 109 5.45 -5.09 -7.43
N VAL A 110 4.84 -6.27 -7.63
CA VAL A 110 3.38 -6.45 -7.39
C VAL A 110 3.15 -7.26 -6.14
N GLY A 111 2.03 -6.97 -5.49
CA GLY A 111 1.33 -7.90 -4.60
C GLY A 111 0.58 -7.16 -3.50
N THR A 112 1.28 -6.21 -2.94
CA THR A 112 0.95 -5.61 -1.65
C THR A 112 1.15 -4.11 -1.66
N VAL A 113 1.55 -3.54 -2.80
CA VAL A 113 1.72 -2.09 -2.97
C VAL A 113 0.43 -1.43 -2.52
N GLY A 114 0.52 -0.90 -1.30
CA GLY A 114 -0.58 -0.36 -0.53
C GLY A 114 -0.74 1.12 -0.75
N ASP A 115 0.34 1.79 -1.13
CA ASP A 115 0.40 3.23 -1.13
C ASP A 115 0.15 3.77 -2.52
N ILE A 116 -0.97 4.45 -2.71
CA ILE A 116 -1.36 5.03 -4.00
C ILE A 116 -1.85 6.46 -3.86
N ALA A 117 -1.71 7.22 -4.93
CA ALA A 117 -2.40 8.49 -5.11
C ALA A 117 -2.99 8.56 -6.52
N GLY A 118 -4.13 9.22 -6.65
CA GLY A 118 -4.82 9.27 -7.93
C GLY A 118 -6.12 10.07 -7.90
N GLU A 119 -6.96 9.79 -8.88
CA GLU A 119 -8.25 10.43 -9.06
C GLU A 119 -9.38 9.41 -8.89
N VAL A 120 -10.39 9.76 -8.10
CA VAL A 120 -11.61 8.95 -7.97
C VAL A 120 -12.35 8.95 -9.31
N VAL A 121 -12.68 7.78 -9.85
CA VAL A 121 -13.45 7.65 -11.10
C VAL A 121 -14.85 7.09 -10.88
N GLU A 122 -15.04 6.30 -9.82
CA GLU A 122 -16.33 5.72 -9.44
C GLU A 122 -16.37 5.52 -7.92
N VAL A 123 -17.57 5.58 -7.33
CA VAL A 123 -17.76 5.37 -5.90
C VAL A 123 -18.90 4.39 -5.64
N GLY A 124 -18.76 3.58 -4.60
CA GLY A 124 -19.84 2.74 -4.10
C GLY A 124 -21.02 3.55 -3.59
N PHE A 125 -22.23 2.96 -3.63
CA PHE A 125 -23.46 3.66 -3.28
C PHE A 125 -23.58 4.12 -1.80
N GLN A 126 -22.71 3.66 -0.90
CA GLN A 126 -22.64 4.11 0.50
C GLN A 126 -21.51 5.10 0.77
N VAL A 127 -20.66 5.39 -0.22
CA VAL A 127 -19.61 6.41 -0.10
C VAL A 127 -20.26 7.79 -0.04
N LYS A 128 -19.80 8.62 0.89
CA LYS A 128 -20.32 9.97 1.15
C LYS A 128 -19.26 11.06 1.10
N LYS A 129 -17.99 10.71 1.33
CA LYS A 129 -16.87 11.65 1.44
C LYS A 129 -16.25 12.02 0.11
N PHE A 130 -16.42 11.18 -0.91
CA PHE A 130 -15.77 11.32 -2.21
C PHE A 130 -16.75 11.23 -3.36
N LYS A 131 -16.39 11.84 -4.48
CA LYS A 131 -17.10 11.77 -5.77
C LYS A 131 -16.08 11.64 -6.92
N PRO A 132 -16.51 11.21 -8.11
CA PRO A 132 -15.65 11.21 -9.29
C PRO A 132 -15.00 12.59 -9.54
N GLY A 133 -13.72 12.59 -9.88
CA GLY A 133 -12.87 13.77 -10.07
C GLY A 133 -12.07 14.21 -8.84
N ASP A 134 -12.36 13.69 -7.64
CA ASP A 134 -11.60 14.03 -6.43
C ASP A 134 -10.18 13.46 -6.50
N LYS A 135 -9.19 14.30 -6.16
CA LYS A 135 -7.80 13.86 -5.97
C LYS A 135 -7.62 13.29 -4.58
N VAL A 136 -7.02 12.11 -4.49
CA VAL A 136 -6.93 11.35 -3.23
C VAL A 136 -5.57 10.69 -3.07
N VAL A 137 -5.24 10.40 -1.82
CA VAL A 137 -4.24 9.41 -1.42
C VAL A 137 -4.95 8.31 -0.65
N ALA A 138 -4.57 7.06 -0.89
CA ALA A 138 -5.22 5.91 -0.27
C ALA A 138 -4.20 4.85 0.15
N PHE A 139 -4.56 4.15 1.22
CA PHE A 139 -3.90 2.94 1.68
C PHE A 139 -4.76 1.72 1.31
N LEU A 140 -4.23 0.86 0.43
CA LEU A 140 -4.87 -0.39 0.05
C LEU A 140 -4.53 -1.46 1.09
N SER A 141 -5.55 -2.22 1.51
CA SER A 141 -5.33 -3.32 2.44
C SER A 141 -4.32 -4.31 1.83
N PRO A 142 -3.32 -4.80 2.59
CA PRO A 142 -2.30 -5.71 2.06
C PRO A 142 -2.87 -7.07 1.60
N PHE A 143 -4.10 -7.40 1.96
CA PHE A 143 -4.83 -8.57 1.47
C PHE A 143 -5.52 -8.35 0.13
N SER A 144 -5.82 -7.08 -0.18
CA SER A 144 -6.29 -6.67 -1.50
C SER A 144 -5.15 -6.16 -2.37
N GLY A 145 -4.15 -5.43 -1.88
CA GLY A 145 -3.14 -4.74 -2.68
C GLY A 145 -3.74 -4.00 -3.89
N GLY A 146 -2.96 -3.83 -4.95
CA GLY A 146 -3.45 -3.32 -6.24
C GLY A 146 -2.78 -2.07 -6.77
N GLY A 147 -1.74 -1.55 -6.09
CA GLY A 147 -1.10 -0.29 -6.48
C GLY A 147 -0.34 -0.32 -7.79
N LEU A 148 0.07 -1.50 -8.30
CA LEU A 148 0.67 -1.64 -9.64
C LEU A 148 -0.38 -2.01 -10.71
N ALA A 149 -1.38 -1.16 -10.84
CA ALA A 149 -2.39 -1.22 -11.88
C ALA A 149 -2.84 0.20 -12.24
N GLU A 150 -3.43 0.38 -13.42
CA GLU A 150 -3.99 1.69 -13.80
C GLU A 150 -5.17 2.11 -12.91
N PHE A 151 -5.87 1.13 -12.32
CA PHE A 151 -6.96 1.37 -11.38
C PHE A 151 -6.85 0.48 -10.15
N ALA A 152 -7.22 1.04 -9.00
CA ALA A 152 -7.23 0.33 -7.73
C ALA A 152 -8.50 0.68 -6.94
N VAL A 153 -8.97 -0.28 -6.15
CA VAL A 153 -10.15 -0.12 -5.28
C VAL A 153 -9.68 0.07 -3.86
N ALA A 154 -10.00 1.22 -3.26
CA ALA A 154 -9.67 1.54 -1.87
C ALA A 154 -10.95 1.64 -1.03
N LYS A 155 -10.84 1.42 0.28
CA LYS A 155 -11.94 1.69 1.21
C LYS A 155 -12.09 3.19 1.44
N GLU A 156 -13.31 3.69 1.55
CA GLU A 156 -13.56 5.10 1.87
C GLU A 156 -12.86 5.54 3.17
N ASN A 157 -12.79 4.66 4.18
CA ASN A 157 -12.15 4.97 5.46
C ASN A 157 -10.61 4.91 5.43
N LEU A 158 -10.01 4.41 4.35
CA LEU A 158 -8.57 4.36 4.11
C LEU A 158 -8.15 5.32 2.98
N THR A 159 -9.04 6.23 2.61
CA THR A 159 -8.82 7.24 1.57
C THR A 159 -8.95 8.63 2.18
N VAL A 160 -8.06 9.54 1.81
CA VAL A 160 -8.12 10.95 2.23
C VAL A 160 -7.92 11.89 1.03
N PRO A 161 -8.46 13.12 1.06
CA PRO A 161 -8.24 14.10 0.02
C PRO A 161 -6.75 14.42 -0.15
N ARG A 162 -6.28 14.51 -1.40
CA ARG A 162 -4.97 15.03 -1.73
C ARG A 162 -5.09 16.53 -2.01
N PRO A 163 -4.45 17.40 -1.20
CA PRO A 163 -4.48 18.83 -1.45
C PRO A 163 -3.78 19.17 -2.78
N PRO A 164 -4.19 20.23 -3.50
CA PRO A 164 -3.67 20.55 -4.82
C PRO A 164 -2.18 20.91 -4.82
N GLU A 165 -1.63 21.32 -3.68
CA GLU A 165 -0.22 21.66 -3.51
C GLU A 165 0.69 20.42 -3.45
N VAL A 166 0.12 19.23 -3.20
CA VAL A 166 0.88 17.97 -3.07
C VAL A 166 0.73 17.15 -4.34
N SER A 167 1.85 16.83 -4.98
CA SER A 167 1.85 15.99 -6.18
C SER A 167 1.39 14.56 -5.87
N ALA A 168 1.00 13.82 -6.91
CA ALA A 168 0.65 12.41 -6.76
C ALA A 168 1.80 11.58 -6.18
N ALA A 169 3.03 11.83 -6.64
CA ALA A 169 4.22 11.10 -6.21
C ALA A 169 4.54 11.35 -4.73
N GLU A 170 4.53 12.61 -4.29
CA GLU A 170 4.73 12.95 -2.87
C GLU A 170 3.65 12.33 -1.99
N ALA A 171 2.39 12.41 -2.42
CA ALA A 171 1.28 11.86 -1.66
C ALA A 171 1.37 10.33 -1.53
N ALA A 172 1.70 9.62 -2.61
CA ALA A 172 1.87 8.18 -2.59
C ALA A 172 3.04 7.74 -1.69
N GLY A 173 4.04 8.59 -1.44
CA GLY A 173 5.15 8.28 -0.53
C GLY A 173 4.80 8.31 0.97
N LEU A 174 3.61 8.82 1.33
CA LEU A 174 3.24 9.07 2.73
C LEU A 174 2.63 7.90 3.51
N PRO A 175 1.76 7.02 2.97
CA PRO A 175 0.94 6.18 3.82
C PRO A 175 1.73 5.19 4.69
N ILE A 176 2.41 4.17 4.15
CA ILE A 176 3.13 3.21 5.01
C ILE A 176 4.32 3.88 5.70
N ALA A 177 5.22 4.51 4.95
CA ALA A 177 6.45 5.08 5.50
C ALA A 177 6.16 6.20 6.51
N GLY A 178 5.31 7.15 6.13
CA GLY A 178 4.94 8.30 6.97
C GLY A 178 4.12 7.89 8.20
N LEU A 179 3.14 6.98 8.07
CA LEU A 179 2.38 6.52 9.24
C LEU A 179 3.24 5.68 10.19
N THR A 180 4.19 4.89 9.67
CA THR A 180 5.13 4.14 10.51
C THR A 180 6.02 5.08 11.31
N ALA A 181 6.61 6.08 10.66
CA ALA A 181 7.42 7.10 11.33
C ALA A 181 6.58 7.88 12.36
N HIS A 182 5.37 8.30 11.98
CA HIS A 182 4.46 9.01 12.87
C HIS A 182 4.11 8.17 14.11
N GLN A 183 3.77 6.89 13.94
CA GLN A 183 3.47 5.97 15.04
C GLN A 183 4.69 5.75 15.94
N ALA A 184 5.88 5.50 15.37
CA ALA A 184 7.10 5.32 16.13
C ALA A 184 7.43 6.54 16.98
N LEU A 185 7.30 7.75 16.41
CA LEU A 185 7.56 8.99 17.12
C LEU A 185 6.51 9.27 18.20
N THR A 186 5.23 9.17 17.87
CA THR A 186 4.14 9.64 18.75
C THR A 186 3.72 8.61 19.80
N GLN A 187 3.70 7.32 19.45
CA GLN A 187 3.22 6.27 20.34
C GLN A 187 4.38 5.60 21.07
N SER A 188 5.40 5.14 20.36
CA SER A 188 6.52 4.41 20.96
C SER A 188 7.49 5.36 21.67
N ALA A 189 7.91 6.41 20.98
CA ALA A 189 8.82 7.41 21.54
C ALA A 189 8.09 8.49 22.33
N GLY A 190 6.75 8.59 22.29
CA GLY A 190 5.97 9.56 23.06
C GLY A 190 6.29 11.03 22.75
N VAL A 191 6.69 11.35 21.53
CA VAL A 191 6.94 12.71 21.03
C VAL A 191 5.61 13.39 20.73
N LYS A 192 5.48 14.66 21.12
CA LYS A 192 4.35 15.49 20.71
C LYS A 192 4.76 16.40 19.55
N LEU A 193 4.19 16.16 18.37
CA LEU A 193 4.53 16.88 17.14
C LEU A 193 4.01 18.33 17.12
N ASP A 194 3.11 18.69 18.03
CA ASP A 194 2.61 20.06 18.24
C ASP A 194 3.56 20.94 19.07
N GLY A 195 4.70 20.40 19.53
CA GLY A 195 5.68 21.11 20.34
C GLY A 195 5.30 21.29 21.81
N SER A 196 4.16 20.75 22.27
CA SER A 196 3.71 20.86 23.66
C SER A 196 4.40 19.88 24.63
N GLY A 197 5.25 18.98 24.10
CA GLY A 197 5.95 17.96 24.87
C GLY A 197 7.40 18.33 25.18
N PRO A 198 8.04 17.63 26.14
CA PRO A 198 9.48 17.77 26.35
C PRO A 198 10.24 17.33 25.09
N ARG A 199 11.29 18.08 24.74
CA ARG A 199 12.18 17.69 23.63
C ARG A 199 12.79 16.32 23.92
N LYS A 200 12.83 15.46 22.91
CA LYS A 200 13.50 14.15 22.96
C LYS A 200 14.66 14.17 21.97
N ASN A 201 15.79 13.60 22.37
CA ASN A 201 16.93 13.40 21.50
C ASN A 201 16.78 11.99 20.90
N LEU A 202 16.35 11.92 19.65
CA LEU A 202 16.08 10.70 18.89
C LEU A 202 17.05 10.60 17.72
#